data_AF-A0A7S4SB38-F1
#
_entry.id   AF-A0A7S4SB38-F1
#
_cell.length_a   1.000
_cell.length_b   1.000
_cell.length_c   1.000
_cell.angle_alpha   90.00
_cell.angle_beta   90.00
_cell.angle_gamma   90.00
#
_symmetry.space_group_name_H-M   'P 1'
#
loop_
_entity.id
_entity.type
_entity.pdbx_description
1 polymer ?
#
loop_
_entity_poly.entity_id
_entity_poly.type
_entity_poly.pdbx_seq_one_letter_code
_entity_poly.pdbx_strand_id
1 'polypeptide(L)'
;KPIAHKVPGETGARVGYAPKPDSEELELWWPILLGLSRTVGDRRQSVRIKGLVTMLGVINQHFFANSPTEPKNDEDSDDEMEPTTSPQHGDLQTLQLIFRGVLTPILEYAETDMTKGVGSAPLLSNDFERFITRKPSPAVTTDSKDSWIDTTFEHLMDGCVSMCLRSMDLYKSDALVEEVLAMLNSCLISDSGALAVLGLRKLHQFITEEISKEFLSDDTWATVCHMLRRCLSVRGLPPPTSNVATETKGNNSGNEDEEIEKRREAKIMMDEFVLEERVLSSRRYIGSCATEIIGSLLSNNTYSQCMGLGWYLFLTTGLGNGIYEWEAAAKIMDSHAELDQNGSSHPPHYLENALYGRKWMTKFLLHLISREDVMGVTSSNAEEGGNSKRTASVAQNLIKDQTESILNALIAKEAVLSGGKDTKKGASTEVKHLTALVNQLLDGYNKLDDNHLFVMPWLCPKLSACIQSNDKDLRSIVHILVQRMFNGPLSDKMKSAKSGTPTLQAT
;
A
#
# COMPACT_ATOMS: atom_id res chain seq x y z
N LYS A 1 -15.57 -52.02 52.90
CA LYS A 1 -16.24 -51.38 54.05
C LYS A 1 -15.15 -50.75 54.91
N PRO A 2 -15.22 -49.48 55.36
CA PRO A 2 -16.38 -48.57 55.57
C PRO A 2 -16.46 -47.47 54.49
N ILE A 3 -17.58 -46.81 54.14
CA ILE A 3 -18.61 -46.01 54.86
C ILE A 3 -18.13 -44.62 55.32
N ALA A 4 -18.44 -43.65 54.43
CA ALA A 4 -18.95 -42.29 54.61
C ALA A 4 -18.26 -41.27 55.54
N HIS A 5 -17.92 -40.12 54.94
CA HIS A 5 -18.18 -38.81 55.56
C HIS A 5 -18.82 -37.86 54.53
N LYS A 6 -19.94 -37.29 54.96
CA LYS A 6 -20.77 -36.28 54.32
C LYS A 6 -20.10 -34.90 54.52
N VAL A 7 -20.01 -34.08 53.47
CA VAL A 7 -19.79 -32.62 53.59
C VAL A 7 -20.98 -31.92 52.90
N PRO A 8 -21.59 -30.89 53.51
CA PRO A 8 -22.79 -30.25 53.01
C PRO A 8 -22.51 -28.99 52.18
N GLY A 9 -23.31 -28.82 51.11
CA GLY A 9 -23.85 -27.51 50.71
C GLY A 9 -22.95 -26.60 49.87
N GLU A 10 -22.82 -26.90 48.57
CA GLU A 10 -22.59 -25.86 47.55
C GLU A 10 -23.91 -25.56 46.85
N THR A 11 -24.41 -24.35 47.05
CA THR A 11 -25.53 -23.78 46.30
C THR A 11 -25.08 -23.59 44.86
N GLY A 12 -25.48 -24.55 44.01
CA GLY A 12 -25.32 -24.47 42.57
C GLY A 12 -26.08 -23.28 42.00
N ALA A 13 -25.37 -22.19 41.74
CA ALA A 13 -25.77 -21.23 40.72
C ALA A 13 -25.68 -21.96 39.37
N ARG A 14 -26.84 -22.37 38.84
CA ARG A 14 -26.97 -22.84 37.46
C ARG A 14 -26.45 -21.73 36.55
N VAL A 15 -25.26 -21.92 36.01
CA VAL A 15 -24.83 -21.23 34.79
C VAL A 15 -25.85 -21.65 33.72
N GLY A 16 -26.77 -20.74 33.41
CA GLY A 16 -27.69 -20.91 32.29
C GLY A 16 -26.87 -21.00 31.02
N TYR A 17 -26.79 -22.19 30.44
CA TYR A 17 -26.33 -22.36 29.08
C TYR A 17 -27.34 -21.62 28.19
N ALA A 18 -26.88 -20.58 27.51
CA ALA A 18 -27.62 -19.98 26.42
C ALA A 18 -27.99 -21.08 25.40
N PRO A 19 -29.23 -21.11 24.87
CA PRO A 19 -29.61 -22.08 23.86
C PRO A 19 -28.68 -21.92 22.64
N LYS A 20 -28.13 -23.04 22.16
CA LYS A 20 -27.44 -23.07 20.86
C LYS A 20 -28.45 -22.65 19.79
N PRO A 21 -28.08 -21.76 18.85
CA PRO A 21 -28.92 -21.55 17.67
C PRO A 21 -29.13 -22.90 16.96
N ASP A 22 -30.37 -23.19 16.59
CA ASP A 22 -30.76 -24.45 15.95
C ASP A 22 -29.99 -24.59 14.63
N SER A 23 -29.01 -25.50 14.59
CA SER A 23 -28.13 -25.70 13.42
C SER A 23 -28.89 -26.14 12.16
N GLU A 24 -30.13 -26.60 12.31
CA GLU A 24 -31.00 -27.04 11.23
C GLU A 24 -31.42 -25.90 10.29
N GLU A 25 -31.58 -24.66 10.78
CA GLU A 25 -31.94 -23.53 9.91
C GLU A 25 -30.78 -23.11 9.00
N LEU A 26 -29.55 -23.15 9.50
CA LEU A 26 -28.35 -22.78 8.75
C LEU A 26 -28.05 -23.82 7.64
N GLU A 27 -28.34 -25.10 7.90
CA GLU A 27 -28.29 -26.18 6.89
C GLU A 27 -29.27 -25.95 5.73
N LEU A 28 -30.40 -25.26 5.95
CA LEU A 28 -31.37 -24.94 4.91
C LEU A 28 -30.98 -23.71 4.08
N TRP A 29 -30.35 -22.70 4.70
CA TRP A 29 -29.96 -21.48 4.00
C TRP A 29 -28.70 -21.65 3.14
N TRP A 30 -27.76 -22.49 3.56
CA TRP A 30 -26.48 -22.63 2.87
C TRP A 30 -26.62 -23.07 1.40
N PRO A 31 -27.43 -24.10 1.04
CA PRO A 31 -27.67 -24.46 -0.36
C PRO A 31 -28.33 -23.36 -1.19
N ILE A 32 -29.20 -22.55 -0.57
CA ILE A 32 -29.88 -21.43 -1.23
C ILE A 32 -28.88 -20.32 -1.56
N LEU A 33 -28.09 -19.91 -0.57
CA LEU A 33 -27.05 -18.88 -0.75
C LEU A 33 -26.01 -19.30 -1.78
N LEU A 34 -25.56 -20.56 -1.74
CA LEU A 34 -24.67 -21.13 -2.76
C LEU A 34 -25.32 -21.20 -4.15
N GLY A 35 -26.61 -21.53 -4.22
CA GLY A 35 -27.37 -21.52 -5.47
C GLY A 35 -27.41 -20.13 -6.08
N LEU A 36 -27.70 -19.11 -5.27
CA LEU A 36 -27.72 -17.71 -5.70
C LEU A 36 -26.33 -17.18 -6.06
N SER A 37 -25.29 -17.51 -5.29
CA SER A 37 -23.92 -17.09 -5.60
C SER A 37 -23.45 -17.61 -6.97
N ARG A 38 -23.86 -18.83 -7.36
CA ARG A 38 -23.63 -19.37 -8.71
C ARG A 38 -24.30 -18.56 -9.82
N THR A 39 -25.48 -17.99 -9.57
CA THR A 39 -26.15 -17.13 -10.56
C THR A 39 -25.41 -15.81 -10.80
N VAL A 40 -24.56 -15.37 -9.86
CA VAL A 40 -23.70 -14.19 -10.03
C VAL A 40 -22.61 -14.42 -11.09
N GLY A 41 -22.32 -15.68 -11.44
CA GLY A 41 -21.46 -16.05 -12.57
C GLY A 41 -22.17 -16.18 -13.93
N ASP A 42 -23.48 -15.92 -14.03
CA ASP A 42 -24.23 -16.07 -15.30
C ASP A 42 -23.72 -15.10 -16.38
N ARG A 43 -23.77 -15.51 -17.65
CA ARG A 43 -23.33 -14.66 -18.77
C ARG A 43 -24.20 -13.43 -18.96
N ARG A 44 -25.48 -13.48 -18.56
CA ARG A 44 -26.44 -12.38 -18.70
C ARG A 44 -26.36 -11.46 -17.50
N GLN A 45 -26.01 -10.19 -17.73
CA GLN A 45 -25.91 -9.17 -16.68
C GLN A 45 -27.18 -9.10 -15.81
N SER A 46 -28.37 -9.12 -16.42
CA SER A 46 -29.63 -9.05 -15.69
C SER A 46 -29.82 -10.20 -14.69
N VAL A 47 -29.29 -11.39 -15.00
CA VAL A 47 -29.35 -12.55 -14.10
C VAL A 47 -28.32 -12.40 -12.98
N ARG A 48 -27.09 -11.99 -13.31
CA ARG A 48 -26.02 -11.75 -12.31
C ARG A 48 -26.47 -10.76 -11.25
N ILE A 49 -26.92 -9.58 -11.68
CA ILE A 49 -27.32 -8.50 -10.78
C ILE A 49 -28.53 -8.90 -9.95
N LYS A 50 -29.55 -9.50 -10.56
CA LYS A 50 -30.73 -9.95 -9.81
C LYS A 50 -30.39 -11.04 -8.81
N GLY A 51 -29.53 -11.99 -9.18
CA GLY A 51 -29.03 -13.04 -8.28
C GLY A 51 -28.30 -12.46 -7.08
N LEU A 52 -27.37 -11.54 -7.31
CA LEU A 52 -26.61 -10.84 -6.27
C LEU A 52 -27.53 -10.03 -5.35
N VAL A 53 -28.40 -9.19 -5.89
CA VAL A 53 -29.35 -8.38 -5.11
C VAL A 53 -30.28 -9.26 -4.28
N THR A 54 -30.77 -10.37 -4.84
CA THR A 54 -31.62 -11.31 -4.12
C THR A 54 -30.85 -11.97 -2.97
N MET A 55 -29.62 -12.40 -3.21
CA MET A 55 -28.76 -13.00 -2.18
C MET A 55 -28.48 -12.02 -1.03
N LEU A 56 -28.06 -10.80 -1.35
CA LEU A 56 -27.84 -9.75 -0.36
C LEU A 56 -29.13 -9.39 0.39
N GLY A 57 -30.27 -9.41 -0.29
CA GLY A 57 -31.59 -9.22 0.32
C GLY A 57 -31.93 -10.30 1.33
N VAL A 58 -31.74 -11.58 0.97
CA VAL A 58 -31.92 -12.72 1.89
C VAL A 58 -31.00 -12.58 3.09
N ILE A 59 -29.72 -12.24 2.88
CA ILE A 59 -28.77 -12.10 3.98
C ILE A 59 -29.21 -10.97 4.93
N ASN A 60 -29.57 -9.80 4.37
CA ASN A 60 -30.05 -8.65 5.12
C ASN A 60 -31.35 -8.89 5.87
N GLN A 61 -32.24 -9.72 5.33
CA GLN A 61 -33.53 -10.00 5.94
C GLN A 61 -33.41 -11.00 7.09
N HIS A 62 -32.55 -12.02 6.96
CA HIS A 62 -32.50 -13.14 7.91
C HIS A 62 -31.40 -13.01 8.95
N PHE A 63 -30.25 -12.42 8.61
CA PHE A 63 -29.11 -12.32 9.53
C PHE A 63 -28.90 -10.91 10.08
N PHE A 64 -29.71 -9.95 9.66
CA PHE A 64 -29.74 -8.59 10.24
C PHE A 64 -31.17 -8.16 10.61
N ALA A 65 -32.09 -9.12 10.76
CA ALA A 65 -33.44 -8.82 11.22
C ALA A 65 -33.36 -8.07 12.55
N ASN A 66 -33.80 -6.82 12.56
CA ASN A 66 -34.14 -6.18 13.82
C ASN A 66 -35.27 -7.05 14.40
N SER A 67 -35.15 -7.54 15.63
CA SER A 67 -36.36 -7.83 16.39
C SER A 67 -36.87 -6.49 16.94
N PRO A 68 -37.89 -5.90 16.32
CA PRO A 68 -38.98 -5.33 17.07
C PRO A 68 -40.18 -6.17 16.68
N THR A 69 -40.42 -7.25 17.42
CA THR A 69 -41.81 -7.64 17.58
C THR A 69 -42.51 -6.42 18.15
N GLU A 70 -43.43 -5.89 17.34
CA GLU A 70 -44.35 -4.82 17.64
C GLU A 70 -44.75 -4.83 19.13
N PRO A 71 -44.89 -3.66 19.78
CA PRO A 71 -45.59 -3.62 21.06
C PRO A 71 -47.00 -4.14 20.77
N LYS A 72 -47.28 -5.39 21.17
CA LYS A 72 -48.65 -5.82 21.33
C LYS A 72 -49.24 -4.86 22.35
N ASN A 73 -50.23 -4.08 21.93
CA ASN A 73 -51.14 -3.39 22.82
C ASN A 73 -51.98 -4.48 23.52
N ASP A 74 -51.37 -5.20 24.44
CA ASP A 74 -52.08 -5.95 25.46
C ASP A 74 -51.94 -5.10 26.74
N GLU A 75 -52.89 -4.19 26.92
CA GLU A 75 -53.23 -3.68 28.24
C GLU A 75 -53.52 -4.91 29.14
N ASP A 76 -52.95 -4.93 30.34
CA ASP A 76 -53.11 -5.94 31.40
C ASP A 76 -52.12 -7.12 31.44
N SER A 77 -50.85 -6.83 31.78
CA SER A 77 -50.11 -7.67 32.74
C SER A 77 -48.89 -6.94 33.31
N ASP A 78 -48.99 -6.53 34.58
CA ASP A 78 -47.86 -6.11 35.41
C ASP A 78 -46.95 -7.32 35.70
N ASP A 79 -45.99 -7.59 34.82
CA ASP A 79 -44.80 -8.37 35.15
C ASP A 79 -43.61 -7.75 34.40
N GLU A 80 -42.73 -7.08 35.15
CA GLU A 80 -41.46 -6.55 34.67
C GLU A 80 -40.57 -7.70 34.15
N MET A 81 -40.65 -7.97 32.85
CA MET A 81 -39.65 -8.77 32.14
C MET A 81 -38.93 -7.85 31.15
N GLU A 82 -37.70 -7.46 31.50
CA GLU A 82 -36.82 -6.70 30.60
C GLU A 82 -36.74 -7.37 29.23
N PRO A 83 -36.85 -6.62 28.12
CA PRO A 83 -36.68 -7.17 26.77
C PRO A 83 -35.20 -7.47 26.54
N THR A 84 -34.77 -8.66 26.96
CA THR A 84 -33.42 -9.18 26.77
C THR A 84 -33.38 -10.14 25.59
N THR A 85 -33.69 -9.67 24.38
CA THR A 85 -33.20 -10.36 23.18
C THR A 85 -32.14 -9.51 22.52
N SER A 86 -30.98 -9.49 23.18
CA SER A 86 -29.73 -9.06 22.56
C SER A 86 -29.51 -9.82 21.25
N PRO A 87 -28.89 -9.19 20.24
CA PRO A 87 -28.50 -9.88 19.01
C PRO A 87 -27.77 -11.19 19.36
N GLN A 88 -28.17 -12.33 18.79
CA GLN A 88 -27.55 -13.60 19.16
C GLN A 88 -26.11 -13.62 18.64
N HIS A 89 -25.14 -13.90 19.50
CA HIS A 89 -23.72 -14.00 19.14
C HIS A 89 -23.44 -14.99 17.99
N GLY A 90 -24.34 -15.94 17.73
CA GLY A 90 -24.26 -16.88 16.61
C GLY A 90 -24.45 -16.24 15.23
N ASP A 91 -25.15 -15.10 15.14
CA ASP A 91 -25.46 -14.45 13.87
C ASP A 91 -24.19 -13.83 13.24
N LEU A 92 -23.33 -13.25 14.07
CA LEU A 92 -22.07 -12.63 13.60
C LEU A 92 -21.08 -13.68 13.08
N GLN A 93 -20.94 -14.82 13.77
CA GLN A 93 -20.10 -15.93 13.29
C GLN A 93 -20.65 -16.51 11.98
N THR A 94 -21.97 -16.61 11.87
CA THR A 94 -22.63 -17.04 10.64
C THR A 94 -22.38 -16.05 9.49
N LEU A 95 -22.45 -14.75 9.76
CA LEU A 95 -22.12 -13.72 8.77
C LEU A 95 -20.66 -13.83 8.30
N GLN A 96 -19.71 -14.05 9.20
CA GLN A 96 -18.31 -14.30 8.82
C GLN A 96 -18.18 -15.56 7.93
N LEU A 97 -18.92 -16.62 8.22
CA LEU A 97 -18.96 -17.82 7.37
C LEU A 97 -19.56 -17.53 6.00
N ILE A 98 -20.62 -16.71 5.92
CA ILE A 98 -21.21 -16.28 4.65
C ILE A 98 -20.22 -15.46 3.83
N PHE A 99 -19.47 -14.54 4.45
CA PHE A 99 -18.40 -13.81 3.77
C PHE A 99 -17.39 -14.78 3.15
N ARG A 100 -16.81 -15.66 3.96
CA ARG A 100 -15.74 -16.56 3.54
C ARG A 100 -16.19 -17.63 2.54
N GLY A 101 -17.37 -18.22 2.76
CA GLY A 101 -17.84 -19.39 2.01
C GLY A 101 -18.78 -19.06 0.85
N VAL A 102 -19.34 -17.84 0.79
CA VAL A 102 -20.30 -17.45 -0.24
C VAL A 102 -19.87 -16.19 -0.98
N LEU A 103 -19.54 -15.10 -0.27
CA LEU A 103 -19.27 -13.80 -0.91
C LEU A 103 -17.88 -13.71 -1.51
N THR A 104 -16.83 -14.12 -0.80
CA THR A 104 -15.45 -14.11 -1.32
C THR A 104 -15.29 -14.97 -2.58
N PRO A 105 -15.82 -16.20 -2.65
CA PRO A 105 -15.69 -17.04 -3.86
C PRO A 105 -16.36 -16.45 -5.12
N ILE A 106 -17.30 -15.50 -4.98
CA ILE A 106 -17.90 -14.84 -6.16
C ILE A 106 -16.84 -14.07 -6.96
N LEU A 107 -15.75 -13.62 -6.33
CA LEU A 107 -14.65 -12.94 -7.02
C LEU A 107 -13.95 -13.85 -8.05
N GLU A 108 -14.02 -15.17 -7.91
CA GLU A 108 -13.47 -16.12 -8.89
C GLU A 108 -14.09 -15.94 -10.28
N TYR A 109 -15.36 -15.49 -10.36
CA TYR A 109 -16.00 -15.20 -11.65
C TYR A 109 -15.30 -14.07 -12.41
N ALA A 110 -14.72 -13.09 -11.71
CA ALA A 110 -13.92 -12.03 -12.32
C ALA A 110 -12.65 -12.58 -12.98
N GLU A 111 -12.05 -13.61 -12.41
CA GLU A 111 -10.83 -14.25 -12.94
C GLU A 111 -11.14 -15.10 -14.19
N THR A 112 -12.30 -15.75 -14.23
CA THR A 112 -12.70 -16.54 -15.41
C THR A 112 -13.03 -15.68 -16.64
N ASP A 113 -13.40 -14.40 -16.43
CA ASP A 113 -13.77 -13.48 -17.52
C ASP A 113 -12.55 -12.82 -18.21
N MET A 114 -11.34 -13.05 -17.70
CA MET A 114 -10.06 -12.56 -18.26
C MET A 114 -9.81 -12.96 -19.72
N THR A 115 -10.51 -13.98 -20.21
CA THR A 115 -10.43 -14.46 -21.59
C THR A 115 -11.18 -13.60 -22.60
N LYS A 116 -12.09 -12.71 -22.16
CA LYS A 116 -12.90 -11.84 -23.04
C LYS A 116 -12.30 -10.46 -23.21
N GLY A 117 -11.09 -10.41 -23.76
CA GLY A 117 -10.48 -9.17 -24.23
C GLY A 117 -10.09 -8.21 -23.09
N VAL A 118 -9.11 -7.36 -23.38
CA VAL A 118 -8.65 -6.31 -22.48
C VAL A 118 -9.82 -5.37 -22.25
N GLY A 119 -10.53 -5.52 -21.13
CA GLY A 119 -11.51 -4.54 -20.64
C GLY A 119 -10.90 -3.14 -20.61
N SER A 120 -11.73 -2.10 -20.52
CA SER A 120 -11.26 -0.71 -20.58
C SER A 120 -10.04 -0.51 -19.68
N ALA A 121 -8.91 -0.12 -20.28
CA ALA A 121 -7.66 0.04 -19.55
C ALA A 121 -7.90 0.92 -18.30
N PRO A 122 -7.44 0.53 -17.10
CA PRO A 122 -7.69 1.30 -15.90
C PRO A 122 -7.20 2.74 -16.07
N LEU A 123 -8.05 3.71 -15.74
CA LEU A 123 -7.68 5.12 -15.79
C LEU A 123 -6.58 5.41 -14.75
N LEU A 124 -5.48 6.03 -15.19
CA LEU A 124 -4.45 6.55 -14.29
C LEU A 124 -4.80 7.95 -13.83
N SER A 125 -4.26 8.37 -12.69
CA SER A 125 -4.35 9.76 -12.23
C SER A 125 -3.90 10.75 -13.30
N ASN A 126 -4.55 11.92 -13.33
CA ASN A 126 -4.22 13.01 -14.23
C ASN A 126 -2.79 13.54 -14.06
N ASP A 127 -2.22 13.36 -12.87
CA ASP A 127 -0.86 13.81 -12.54
C ASP A 127 0.23 12.74 -12.79
N PHE A 128 -0.17 11.57 -13.33
CA PHE A 128 0.72 10.53 -13.80
C PHE A 128 1.28 10.86 -15.18
N GLU A 129 2.61 10.96 -15.28
CA GLU A 129 3.30 11.35 -16.50
C GLU A 129 3.70 10.12 -17.34
N ARG A 130 3.12 10.01 -18.54
CA ARG A 130 3.52 9.01 -19.54
C ARG A 130 4.52 9.65 -20.52
N PHE A 131 5.74 9.14 -20.55
CA PHE A 131 6.82 9.65 -21.39
C PHE A 131 7.51 8.55 -22.24
N ILE A 132 7.26 7.28 -21.94
CA ILE A 132 7.69 6.11 -22.72
C ILE A 132 6.50 5.52 -23.45
N THR A 133 5.41 5.29 -22.73
CA THR A 133 4.17 4.71 -23.26
C THR A 133 3.28 5.79 -23.85
N ARG A 134 2.50 5.43 -24.87
CA ARG A 134 1.51 6.35 -25.42
C ARG A 134 0.37 6.50 -24.40
N LYS A 135 -0.15 7.73 -24.25
CA LYS A 135 -1.42 7.92 -23.55
C LYS A 135 -2.51 7.13 -24.30
N PRO A 136 -3.43 6.46 -23.60
CA PRO A 136 -4.58 5.85 -24.24
C PRO A 136 -5.29 6.91 -25.09
N SER A 137 -5.53 6.61 -26.36
CA SER A 137 -6.34 7.48 -27.21
C SER A 137 -7.75 7.55 -26.62
N PRO A 138 -8.37 8.73 -26.48
CA PRO A 138 -9.74 8.86 -25.97
C PRO A 138 -10.83 8.36 -26.95
N ALA A 139 -10.51 7.43 -27.86
CA ALA A 139 -11.44 6.82 -28.81
C ALA A 139 -11.08 5.33 -28.94
N VAL A 140 -11.97 4.35 -28.81
CA VAL A 140 -13.43 4.30 -28.98
C VAL A 140 -13.98 3.57 -27.74
N THR A 141 -14.99 4.12 -27.09
CA THR A 141 -15.89 3.36 -26.21
C THR A 141 -16.59 2.32 -27.07
N THR A 142 -15.92 1.23 -27.42
CA THR A 142 -16.64 0.04 -27.88
C THR A 142 -17.45 -0.41 -26.68
N ASP A 143 -18.77 -0.36 -26.82
CA ASP A 143 -19.85 -0.60 -25.86
C ASP A 143 -19.81 -1.96 -25.12
N SER A 144 -18.66 -2.61 -25.00
CA SER A 144 -18.49 -3.84 -24.22
C SER A 144 -18.36 -3.54 -22.73
N LYS A 145 -19.31 -2.78 -22.15
CA LYS A 145 -19.54 -2.74 -20.69
C LYS A 145 -20.23 -4.01 -20.18
N ASP A 146 -19.97 -5.16 -20.82
CA ASP A 146 -20.62 -6.42 -20.49
C ASP A 146 -19.76 -7.34 -19.62
N SER A 147 -18.52 -6.93 -19.31
CA SER A 147 -17.63 -7.70 -18.45
C SER A 147 -18.21 -7.83 -17.04
N TRP A 148 -17.91 -8.95 -16.38
CA TRP A 148 -18.32 -9.17 -15.00
C TRP A 148 -17.79 -8.06 -14.09
N ILE A 149 -16.53 -7.69 -14.30
CA ILE A 149 -15.83 -6.66 -13.53
C ILE A 149 -16.55 -5.30 -13.64
N ASP A 150 -16.89 -4.86 -14.85
CA ASP A 150 -17.48 -3.53 -15.07
C ASP A 150 -18.92 -3.43 -14.56
N THR A 151 -19.62 -4.56 -14.44
CA THR A 151 -21.06 -4.58 -14.16
C THR A 151 -21.42 -5.04 -12.76
N THR A 152 -20.61 -5.90 -12.15
CA THR A 152 -21.01 -6.70 -10.99
C THR A 152 -20.11 -6.46 -9.78
N PHE A 153 -18.83 -6.13 -9.99
CA PHE A 153 -17.85 -5.92 -8.92
C PHE A 153 -18.31 -4.87 -7.90
N GLU A 154 -18.67 -3.68 -8.36
CA GLU A 154 -19.08 -2.58 -7.46
C GLU A 154 -20.30 -2.97 -6.63
N HIS A 155 -21.33 -3.57 -7.26
CA HIS A 155 -22.51 -4.02 -6.53
C HIS A 155 -22.20 -5.09 -5.46
N LEU A 156 -21.25 -5.98 -5.74
CA LEU A 156 -20.83 -6.98 -4.76
C LEU A 156 -20.13 -6.30 -3.58
N MET A 157 -19.14 -5.45 -3.87
CA MET A 157 -18.35 -4.79 -2.84
C MET A 157 -19.19 -3.82 -2.00
N ASP A 158 -20.08 -3.03 -2.62
CA ASP A 158 -21.01 -2.15 -1.92
C ASP A 158 -21.95 -2.94 -1.01
N GLY A 159 -22.42 -4.10 -1.47
CA GLY A 159 -23.23 -5.02 -0.66
C GLY A 159 -22.48 -5.52 0.57
N CYS A 160 -21.24 -5.98 0.38
CA CYS A 160 -20.37 -6.45 1.47
C CYS A 160 -20.04 -5.34 2.47
N VAL A 161 -19.68 -4.14 1.99
CA VAL A 161 -19.42 -2.98 2.85
C VAL A 161 -20.68 -2.58 3.61
N SER A 162 -21.83 -2.51 2.95
CA SER A 162 -23.11 -2.18 3.60
C SER A 162 -23.44 -3.17 4.72
N MET A 163 -23.21 -4.47 4.50
CA MET A 163 -23.37 -5.49 5.54
C MET A 163 -22.39 -5.29 6.71
N CYS A 164 -21.13 -4.95 6.43
CA CYS A 164 -20.13 -4.64 7.45
C CYS A 164 -20.53 -3.42 8.30
N LEU A 165 -20.90 -2.31 7.66
CA LEU A 165 -21.30 -1.09 8.38
C LEU A 165 -22.55 -1.35 9.24
N ARG A 166 -23.53 -2.08 8.68
CA ARG A 166 -24.73 -2.48 9.42
C ARG A 166 -24.41 -3.40 10.60
N SER A 167 -23.41 -4.29 10.48
CA SER A 167 -23.02 -5.13 11.62
C SER A 167 -22.40 -4.31 12.75
N MET A 168 -21.65 -3.27 12.41
CA MET A 168 -21.06 -2.36 13.40
C MET A 168 -22.16 -1.58 14.13
N ASP A 169 -23.19 -1.15 13.42
CA ASP A 169 -24.33 -0.46 14.02
C ASP A 169 -25.15 -1.36 14.96
N LEU A 170 -25.45 -2.58 14.53
CA LEU A 170 -26.34 -3.51 15.24
C LEU A 170 -25.64 -4.31 16.34
N TYR A 171 -24.46 -4.88 16.05
CA TYR A 171 -23.73 -5.76 16.98
C TYR A 171 -22.63 -5.03 17.76
N LYS A 172 -22.35 -3.75 17.46
CA LYS A 172 -21.24 -2.99 18.05
C LYS A 172 -19.88 -3.72 17.92
N SER A 173 -19.69 -4.42 16.80
CA SER A 173 -18.49 -5.20 16.50
C SER A 173 -17.95 -4.87 15.11
N ASP A 174 -16.64 -4.76 15.02
CA ASP A 174 -15.84 -4.56 13.80
C ASP A 174 -15.42 -5.89 13.14
N ALA A 175 -15.95 -7.03 13.58
CA ALA A 175 -15.50 -8.34 13.13
C ALA A 175 -15.65 -8.59 11.61
N LEU A 176 -16.58 -7.88 10.94
CA LEU A 176 -16.75 -7.96 9.48
C LEU A 176 -15.79 -7.04 8.70
N VAL A 177 -15.11 -6.10 9.37
CA VAL A 177 -14.08 -5.25 8.74
C VAL A 177 -12.96 -6.12 8.18
N GLU A 178 -12.49 -7.10 8.97
CA GLU A 178 -11.47 -8.05 8.54
C GLU A 178 -11.94 -8.94 7.38
N GLU A 179 -13.22 -9.27 7.29
CA GLU A 179 -13.76 -10.03 6.15
C GLU A 179 -13.80 -9.20 4.87
N VAL A 180 -14.17 -7.92 4.96
CA VAL A 180 -14.09 -6.98 3.82
C VAL A 180 -12.63 -6.80 3.38
N LEU A 181 -11.70 -6.64 4.32
CA LEU A 181 -10.27 -6.53 4.02
C LEU A 181 -9.72 -7.83 3.40
N ALA A 182 -10.17 -9.00 3.87
CA ALA A 182 -9.79 -10.29 3.28
C ALA A 182 -10.32 -10.45 1.85
N MET A 183 -11.56 -10.02 1.57
CA MET A 183 -12.10 -9.96 0.21
C MET A 183 -11.28 -9.03 -0.68
N LEU A 184 -10.99 -7.81 -0.21
CA LEU A 184 -10.16 -6.87 -0.93
C LEU A 184 -8.76 -7.45 -1.18
N ASN A 185 -8.15 -8.10 -0.19
CA ASN A 185 -6.84 -8.75 -0.34
C ASN A 185 -6.87 -9.85 -1.41
N SER A 186 -7.99 -10.57 -1.55
CA SER A 186 -8.22 -11.56 -2.61
C SER A 186 -8.22 -10.90 -4.00
N CYS A 187 -8.85 -9.72 -4.15
CA CYS A 187 -8.74 -8.92 -5.38
C CYS A 187 -7.29 -8.53 -5.67
N LEU A 188 -6.51 -8.17 -4.65
CA LEU A 188 -5.13 -7.69 -4.79
C LEU A 188 -4.10 -8.78 -5.09
N ILE A 189 -4.37 -10.06 -4.77
CA ILE A 189 -3.50 -11.19 -5.17
C ILE A 189 -3.83 -11.73 -6.56
N SER A 190 -5.02 -11.40 -7.07
CA SER A 190 -5.50 -11.91 -8.34
C SER A 190 -4.51 -11.62 -9.47
N ASP A 191 -4.44 -12.54 -10.42
CA ASP A 191 -3.67 -12.34 -11.63
C ASP A 191 -4.28 -11.24 -12.53
N SER A 192 -5.54 -10.86 -12.25
CA SER A 192 -6.26 -9.81 -12.97
C SER A 192 -5.82 -8.43 -12.53
N GLY A 193 -5.05 -7.75 -13.39
CA GLY A 193 -4.66 -6.35 -13.17
C GLY A 193 -5.87 -5.42 -12.99
N ALA A 194 -6.99 -5.68 -13.68
CA ALA A 194 -8.20 -4.88 -13.55
C ALA A 194 -8.89 -5.09 -12.19
N LEU A 195 -9.03 -6.35 -11.75
CA LEU A 195 -9.62 -6.67 -10.44
C LEU A 195 -8.76 -6.10 -9.30
N ALA A 196 -7.43 -6.23 -9.41
CA ALA A 196 -6.52 -5.68 -8.41
C ALA A 196 -6.61 -4.15 -8.31
N VAL A 197 -6.71 -3.45 -9.45
CA VAL A 197 -6.86 -1.97 -9.44
C VAL A 197 -8.21 -1.54 -8.86
N LEU A 198 -9.31 -2.21 -9.20
CA LEU A 198 -10.61 -1.90 -8.59
C LEU A 198 -10.64 -2.25 -7.11
N GLY A 199 -10.04 -3.38 -6.71
CA GLY A 199 -9.83 -3.73 -5.31
C GLY A 199 -9.03 -2.67 -4.55
N LEU A 200 -7.95 -2.14 -5.14
CA LEU A 200 -7.18 -1.03 -4.56
C LEU A 200 -8.05 0.23 -4.37
N ARG A 201 -8.82 0.61 -5.39
CA ARG A 201 -9.70 1.79 -5.29
C ARG A 201 -10.77 1.60 -4.24
N LYS A 202 -11.38 0.41 -4.18
CA LYS A 202 -12.41 0.11 -3.19
C LYS A 202 -11.83 0.03 -1.78
N LEU A 203 -10.59 -0.47 -1.61
CA LEU A 203 -9.86 -0.40 -0.34
C LEU A 203 -9.66 1.06 0.09
N HIS A 204 -9.23 1.93 -0.83
CA HIS A 204 -9.06 3.35 -0.52
C HIS A 204 -10.40 4.01 -0.14
N GLN A 205 -11.46 3.78 -0.92
CA GLN A 205 -12.81 4.28 -0.62
C GLN A 205 -13.28 3.78 0.75
N PHE A 206 -13.13 2.49 1.03
CA PHE A 206 -13.55 1.87 2.28
C PHE A 206 -12.89 2.54 3.49
N ILE A 207 -11.56 2.71 3.46
CA ILE A 207 -10.79 3.30 4.57
C ILE A 207 -10.97 4.82 4.70
N THR A 208 -11.25 5.52 3.61
CA THR A 208 -11.30 6.99 3.62
C THR A 208 -12.71 7.56 3.73
N GLU A 209 -13.69 6.93 3.07
CA GLU A 209 -15.04 7.47 2.91
C GLU A 209 -16.11 6.69 3.67
N GLU A 210 -15.98 5.37 3.78
CA GLU A 210 -17.07 4.50 4.24
C GLU A 210 -16.96 4.11 5.72
N ILE A 211 -15.76 3.74 6.21
CA ILE A 211 -15.56 3.35 7.60
C ILE A 211 -15.29 4.57 8.50
N SER A 212 -15.96 4.65 9.65
CA SER A 212 -15.68 5.68 10.64
C SER A 212 -14.29 5.51 11.24
N LYS A 213 -13.58 6.62 11.43
CA LYS A 213 -12.19 6.64 11.94
C LYS A 213 -12.01 5.98 13.31
N GLU A 214 -13.07 5.91 14.10
CA GLU A 214 -13.08 5.26 15.42
C GLU A 214 -12.89 3.74 15.34
N PHE A 215 -13.20 3.12 14.19
CA PHE A 215 -13.02 1.69 13.95
C PHE A 215 -11.74 1.35 13.17
N LEU A 216 -10.92 2.36 12.84
CA LEU A 216 -9.61 2.15 12.23
C LEU A 216 -8.57 1.89 13.33
N SER A 217 -8.55 0.66 13.82
CA SER A 217 -7.59 0.19 14.83
C SER A 217 -6.16 0.10 14.26
N ASP A 218 -5.17 -0.06 15.13
CA ASP A 218 -3.78 -0.30 14.71
C ASP A 218 -3.65 -1.58 13.88
N ASP A 219 -4.41 -2.63 14.22
CA ASP A 219 -4.45 -3.89 13.47
C ASP A 219 -5.05 -3.70 12.07
N THR A 220 -6.11 -2.89 11.95
CA THR A 220 -6.69 -2.51 10.66
C THR A 220 -5.66 -1.77 9.80
N TRP A 221 -4.94 -0.81 10.38
CA TRP A 221 -3.86 -0.11 9.68
C TRP A 221 -2.72 -1.04 9.31
N ALA A 222 -2.36 -2.00 10.16
CA ALA A 222 -1.38 -3.03 9.86
C ALA A 222 -1.77 -3.79 8.58
N THR A 223 -2.98 -4.34 8.56
CA THR A 223 -3.53 -5.09 7.41
C THR A 223 -3.52 -4.25 6.14
N VAL A 224 -4.07 -3.04 6.18
CA VAL A 224 -4.10 -2.11 5.03
C VAL A 224 -2.69 -1.78 4.54
N CYS A 225 -1.77 -1.45 5.44
CA CYS A 225 -0.40 -1.10 5.08
C CYS A 225 0.35 -2.27 4.45
N HIS A 226 0.16 -3.49 4.97
CA HIS A 226 0.74 -4.70 4.39
C HIS A 226 0.18 -4.99 3.00
N MET A 227 -1.13 -4.83 2.80
CA MET A 227 -1.79 -4.99 1.50
C MET A 227 -1.25 -3.99 0.47
N LEU A 228 -1.17 -2.70 0.83
CA LEU A 228 -0.63 -1.65 -0.05
C LEU A 228 0.84 -1.88 -0.37
N ARG A 229 1.66 -2.25 0.63
CA ARG A 229 3.08 -2.53 0.41
C ARG A 229 3.29 -3.69 -0.55
N ARG A 230 2.51 -4.77 -0.45
CA ARG A 230 2.61 -5.89 -1.40
C ARG A 230 2.30 -5.46 -2.83
N CYS A 231 1.37 -4.53 -3.02
CA CYS A 231 1.00 -4.01 -4.34
C CYS A 231 2.09 -3.13 -4.98
N LEU A 232 3.12 -2.73 -4.23
CA LEU A 232 4.28 -2.01 -4.75
C LEU A 232 5.35 -2.94 -5.32
N SER A 233 5.38 -4.21 -4.90
CA SER A 233 6.39 -5.17 -5.34
C SER A 233 6.11 -5.69 -6.75
N VAL A 234 7.18 -6.00 -7.49
CA VAL A 234 7.11 -6.60 -8.82
C VAL A 234 7.08 -8.12 -8.69
N ARG A 235 5.93 -8.72 -8.97
CA ARG A 235 5.77 -10.17 -8.94
C ARG A 235 6.66 -10.84 -9.99
N GLY A 236 7.33 -11.92 -9.61
CA GLY A 236 8.20 -12.70 -10.49
C GLY A 236 9.57 -12.06 -10.78
N LEU A 237 9.89 -10.89 -10.20
CA LEU A 237 11.19 -10.25 -10.42
C LEU A 237 12.33 -11.14 -9.90
N PRO A 238 13.31 -11.51 -10.74
CA PRO A 238 14.45 -12.29 -10.27
C PRO A 238 15.25 -11.51 -9.22
N PRO A 239 15.78 -12.19 -8.19
CA PRO A 239 16.57 -11.53 -7.17
C PRO A 239 17.79 -10.84 -7.81
N PRO A 240 18.20 -9.67 -7.31
CA PRO A 240 19.35 -8.97 -7.84
C PRO A 240 20.57 -9.89 -7.80
N THR A 241 21.19 -10.13 -8.95
CA THR A 241 22.34 -11.05 -9.10
C THR A 241 23.64 -10.52 -8.46
N SER A 242 23.55 -9.53 -7.58
CA SER A 242 24.66 -8.99 -6.81
C SER A 242 25.07 -9.98 -5.73
N ASN A 243 25.97 -10.90 -6.09
CA ASN A 243 27.03 -11.51 -5.28
C ASN A 243 27.46 -12.91 -5.74
N VAL A 244 27.07 -13.38 -6.93
CA VAL A 244 27.62 -14.67 -7.45
C VAL A 244 29.09 -14.52 -7.89
N ALA A 245 29.58 -13.31 -8.17
CA ALA A 245 30.96 -13.10 -8.63
C ALA A 245 31.97 -12.68 -7.55
N THR A 246 31.55 -12.39 -6.31
CA THR A 246 32.44 -11.78 -5.32
C THR A 246 32.18 -12.26 -3.90
N GLU A 247 32.25 -13.57 -3.65
CA GLU A 247 32.49 -14.07 -2.29
C GLU A 247 33.05 -15.51 -2.27
N THR A 248 34.04 -15.81 -3.11
CA THR A 248 34.95 -16.94 -2.85
C THR A 248 36.31 -16.73 -3.53
N LYS A 249 37.02 -15.65 -3.19
CA LYS A 249 38.49 -15.64 -3.33
C LYS A 249 39.08 -16.47 -2.19
N GLY A 250 38.85 -17.78 -2.25
CA GLY A 250 39.33 -18.75 -1.29
C GLY A 250 39.24 -20.13 -1.89
N ASN A 251 40.31 -20.53 -2.59
CA ASN A 251 40.68 -21.89 -2.98
C ASN A 251 39.52 -22.90 -3.14
N ASN A 252 39.08 -23.14 -4.38
CA ASN A 252 38.74 -24.49 -4.83
C ASN A 252 38.50 -24.52 -6.34
N SER A 253 39.33 -25.28 -7.04
CA SER A 253 39.24 -25.59 -8.48
C SER A 253 38.11 -26.59 -8.80
N GLY A 254 36.91 -26.39 -8.23
CA GLY A 254 35.83 -27.37 -8.27
C GLY A 254 34.42 -26.82 -8.51
N ASN A 255 34.25 -25.52 -8.79
CA ASN A 255 32.94 -24.86 -8.77
C ASN A 255 32.50 -24.19 -10.08
N GLU A 256 33.15 -24.48 -11.22
CA GLU A 256 32.71 -23.95 -12.52
C GLU A 256 31.31 -24.46 -12.90
N ASP A 257 31.02 -25.74 -12.63
CA ASP A 257 29.71 -26.34 -12.92
C ASP A 257 28.59 -25.72 -12.06
N GLU A 258 28.86 -25.39 -10.80
CA GLU A 258 27.88 -24.74 -9.90
C GLU A 258 27.59 -23.29 -10.34
N GLU A 259 28.62 -22.56 -10.81
CA GLU A 259 28.43 -21.21 -11.34
C GLU A 259 27.68 -21.22 -12.67
N ILE A 260 27.95 -22.20 -13.53
CA ILE A 260 27.20 -22.40 -14.79
C ILE A 260 25.73 -22.69 -14.49
N GLU A 261 25.43 -23.55 -13.52
CA GLU A 261 24.05 -23.87 -13.16
C GLU A 261 23.32 -22.65 -12.56
N LYS A 262 23.95 -21.90 -11.65
CA LYS A 262 23.37 -20.66 -11.11
C LYS A 262 23.07 -19.63 -12.20
N ARG A 263 23.96 -19.49 -13.20
CA ARG A 263 23.72 -18.61 -14.35
C ARG A 263 22.58 -19.11 -15.23
N ARG A 264 22.45 -20.43 -15.40
CA ARG A 264 21.36 -21.07 -16.13
C ARG A 264 20.03 -20.83 -15.43
N GLU A 265 19.94 -21.07 -14.13
CA GLU A 265 18.75 -20.80 -13.31
C GLU A 265 18.35 -19.32 -13.35
N ALA A 266 19.32 -18.41 -13.19
CA ALA A 266 19.07 -16.97 -13.29
C ALA A 266 18.50 -16.56 -14.65
N LYS A 267 18.98 -17.19 -15.74
CA LYS A 267 18.45 -16.96 -17.08
C LYS A 267 17.03 -17.50 -17.23
N ILE A 268 16.74 -18.70 -16.71
CA ILE A 268 15.39 -19.28 -16.75
C ILE A 268 14.40 -18.38 -15.99
N MET A 269 14.75 -17.91 -14.79
CA MET A 269 13.92 -16.98 -14.03
C MET A 269 13.68 -15.66 -14.78
N MET A 270 14.70 -15.16 -15.49
CA MET A 270 14.57 -13.97 -16.33
C MET A 270 13.60 -14.18 -17.50
N ASP A 271 13.73 -15.29 -18.21
CA ASP A 271 12.88 -15.63 -19.34
C ASP A 271 11.42 -15.87 -18.90
N GLU A 272 11.21 -16.50 -17.74
CA GLU A 272 9.89 -16.68 -17.12
C GLU A 272 9.24 -15.35 -16.74
N PHE A 273 9.99 -14.46 -16.08
CA PHE A 273 9.52 -13.12 -15.75
C PHE A 273 9.08 -12.34 -17.00
N VAL A 274 9.90 -12.33 -18.06
CA VAL A 274 9.59 -11.66 -19.32
C VAL A 274 8.33 -12.25 -19.97
N LEU A 275 8.17 -13.58 -19.92
CA LEU A 275 6.99 -14.25 -20.44
C LEU A 275 5.72 -13.88 -19.64
N GLU A 276 5.79 -13.93 -18.31
CA GLU A 276 4.69 -13.55 -17.43
C GLU A 276 4.26 -12.10 -17.67
N GLU A 277 5.22 -11.18 -17.80
CA GLU A 277 4.97 -9.76 -18.06
C GLU A 277 4.34 -9.49 -19.43
N ARG A 278 4.60 -10.34 -20.43
CA ARG A 278 3.91 -10.25 -21.73
C ARG A 278 2.45 -10.66 -21.60
N VAL A 279 2.16 -11.72 -20.84
CA VAL A 279 0.80 -12.23 -20.65
C VAL A 279 -0.02 -11.33 -19.72
N LEU A 280 0.59 -10.87 -18.63
CA LEU A 280 -0.07 -10.18 -17.51
C LEU A 280 0.34 -8.71 -17.42
N SER A 281 0.57 -8.09 -18.57
CA SER A 281 1.08 -6.72 -18.69
C SER A 281 0.23 -5.65 -17.99
N SER A 282 -1.07 -5.93 -17.79
CA SER A 282 -2.01 -5.05 -17.07
C SER A 282 -1.69 -4.91 -15.58
N ARG A 283 -0.92 -5.83 -14.98
CA ARG A 283 -0.48 -5.72 -13.59
C ARG A 283 0.36 -4.48 -13.32
N ARG A 284 0.99 -3.89 -14.35
CA ARG A 284 1.73 -2.64 -14.21
C ARG A 284 0.88 -1.45 -13.75
N TYR A 285 -0.44 -1.49 -13.94
CA TYR A 285 -1.37 -0.50 -13.39
C TYR A 285 -1.47 -0.54 -11.85
N ILE A 286 -1.21 -1.70 -11.25
CA ILE A 286 -1.29 -1.91 -9.79
C ILE A 286 -0.30 -0.98 -9.09
N GLY A 287 0.96 -0.95 -9.53
CA GLY A 287 2.00 -0.11 -8.92
C GLY A 287 1.67 1.39 -8.95
N SER A 288 1.18 1.91 -10.07
CA SER A 288 0.74 3.30 -10.18
C SER A 288 -0.47 3.62 -9.30
N CYS A 289 -1.45 2.72 -9.22
CA CYS A 289 -2.64 2.91 -8.40
C CYS A 289 -2.33 2.83 -6.90
N ALA A 290 -1.50 1.87 -6.49
CA ALA A 290 -1.03 1.75 -5.12
C ALA A 290 -0.23 2.99 -4.69
N THR A 291 0.64 3.51 -5.58
CA THR A 291 1.39 4.74 -5.33
C THR A 291 0.46 5.94 -5.13
N GLU A 292 -0.58 6.08 -5.96
CA GLU A 292 -1.57 7.15 -5.83
C GLU A 292 -2.32 7.08 -4.49
N ILE A 293 -2.77 5.88 -4.09
CA ILE A 293 -3.48 5.66 -2.83
C ILE A 293 -2.59 5.96 -1.63
N ILE A 294 -1.35 5.46 -1.64
CA ILE A 294 -0.36 5.79 -0.59
C ILE A 294 -0.12 7.30 -0.57
N GLY A 295 0.01 7.93 -1.74
CA GLY A 295 0.04 9.39 -1.93
C GLY A 295 -1.06 10.12 -1.19
N SER A 296 -2.31 9.72 -1.46
CA SER A 296 -3.51 10.26 -0.84
C SER A 296 -3.50 10.12 0.69
N LEU A 297 -3.27 8.89 1.19
CA LEU A 297 -3.28 8.58 2.61
C LEU A 297 -2.20 9.34 3.39
N LEU A 298 -0.97 9.36 2.89
CA LEU A 298 0.16 9.99 3.58
C LEU A 298 0.18 11.52 3.47
N SER A 299 -0.51 12.09 2.49
CA SER A 299 -0.61 13.56 2.34
C SER A 299 -1.75 14.17 3.13
N ASN A 300 -2.73 13.36 3.52
CA ASN A 300 -3.82 13.81 4.36
C ASN A 300 -3.39 13.74 5.83
N ASN A 301 -3.25 14.91 6.47
CA ASN A 301 -2.84 15.02 7.86
C ASN A 301 -3.74 14.22 8.82
N THR A 302 -5.02 14.06 8.52
CA THR A 302 -5.92 13.31 9.40
C THR A 302 -5.61 11.81 9.36
N TYR A 303 -5.46 11.22 8.18
CA TYR A 303 -5.13 9.78 8.09
C TYR A 303 -3.70 9.50 8.54
N SER A 304 -2.74 10.36 8.19
CA SER A 304 -1.35 10.19 8.63
C SER A 304 -1.19 10.28 10.15
N GLN A 305 -2.02 11.07 10.83
CA GLN A 305 -2.09 11.11 12.30
C GLN A 305 -2.77 9.87 12.89
N CYS A 306 -3.93 9.46 12.35
CA CYS A 306 -4.66 8.27 12.82
C CYS A 306 -3.83 6.99 12.67
N MET A 307 -3.15 6.84 11.53
CA MET A 307 -2.30 5.70 11.21
C MET A 307 -0.99 5.71 12.01
N GLY A 308 -0.51 6.88 12.43
CA GLY A 308 0.72 7.01 13.22
C GLY A 308 2.02 6.89 12.40
N LEU A 309 3.12 7.31 13.03
CA LEU A 309 4.43 7.43 12.37
C LEU A 309 5.03 6.08 11.97
N GLY A 310 4.78 5.01 12.73
CA GLY A 310 5.32 3.67 12.43
C GLY A 310 4.86 3.16 11.05
N TRP A 311 3.55 3.17 10.82
CA TRP A 311 2.94 2.78 9.56
C TRP A 311 3.22 3.77 8.41
N TYR A 312 3.35 5.07 8.71
CA TYR A 312 3.83 6.06 7.75
C TYR A 312 5.21 5.69 7.20
N LEU A 313 6.16 5.39 8.10
CA LEU A 313 7.51 4.98 7.72
C LEU A 313 7.52 3.63 7.02
N PHE A 314 6.65 2.70 7.44
CA PHE A 314 6.51 1.39 6.80
C PHE A 314 6.10 1.52 5.33
N LEU A 315 5.08 2.32 5.03
CA LEU A 315 4.62 2.56 3.66
C LEU A 315 5.65 3.34 2.83
N THR A 316 6.27 4.37 3.41
CA THR A 316 7.30 5.16 2.73
C THR A 316 8.52 4.29 2.38
N THR A 317 8.95 3.42 3.30
CA THR A 317 10.02 2.45 3.04
C THR A 317 9.60 1.44 1.97
N GLY A 318 8.37 0.95 2.02
CA GLY A 318 7.79 0.08 1.00
C GLY A 318 7.82 0.72 -0.40
N LEU A 319 7.47 2.00 -0.51
CA LEU A 319 7.53 2.75 -1.77
C LEU A 319 8.97 2.89 -2.27
N GLY A 320 9.93 3.15 -1.38
CA GLY A 320 11.35 3.17 -1.72
C GLY A 320 11.84 1.85 -2.35
N ASN A 321 11.43 0.72 -1.77
CA ASN A 321 11.74 -0.60 -2.30
C ASN A 321 11.05 -0.88 -3.63
N GLY A 322 9.77 -0.51 -3.76
CA GLY A 322 9.01 -0.63 -5.01
C GLY A 322 9.67 0.15 -6.15
N ILE A 323 10.15 1.38 -5.89
CA ILE A 323 10.90 2.18 -6.87
C ILE A 323 12.14 1.42 -7.37
N TYR A 324 12.90 0.79 -6.47
CA TYR A 324 14.07 0.01 -6.84
C TYR A 324 13.70 -1.21 -7.69
N GLU A 325 12.66 -1.96 -7.29
CA GLU A 325 12.16 -3.12 -8.04
C GLU A 325 11.64 -2.72 -9.43
N TRP A 326 10.91 -1.61 -9.55
CA TRP A 326 10.46 -1.10 -10.85
C TRP A 326 11.63 -0.65 -11.74
N GLU A 327 12.66 -0.02 -11.19
CA GLU A 327 13.87 0.33 -11.96
C GLU A 327 14.64 -0.92 -12.41
N ALA A 328 14.69 -1.97 -11.60
CA ALA A 328 15.28 -3.26 -11.97
C ALA A 328 14.45 -3.96 -13.08
N ALA A 329 13.13 -4.04 -12.91
CA ALA A 329 12.20 -4.57 -13.89
C ALA A 329 12.30 -3.83 -15.23
N ALA A 330 12.38 -2.49 -15.21
CA ALA A 330 12.55 -1.69 -16.42
C ALA A 330 13.83 -2.05 -17.18
N LYS A 331 14.96 -2.26 -16.49
CA LYS A 331 16.24 -2.64 -17.13
C LYS A 331 16.16 -4.01 -17.80
N ILE A 332 15.48 -4.96 -17.17
CA ILE A 332 15.22 -6.29 -17.72
C ILE A 332 14.35 -6.15 -18.98
N MET A 333 13.19 -5.51 -18.85
CA MET A 333 12.25 -5.36 -19.96
C MET A 333 12.86 -4.66 -21.17
N ASP A 334 13.66 -3.61 -20.95
CA ASP A 334 14.37 -2.91 -22.02
C ASP A 334 15.38 -3.80 -22.77
N SER A 335 15.98 -4.78 -22.07
CA SER A 335 16.98 -5.69 -22.65
C SER A 335 16.33 -6.80 -23.49
N HIS A 336 15.04 -7.05 -23.28
CA HIS A 336 14.23 -8.08 -23.95
C HIS A 336 13.09 -7.49 -24.80
N ALA A 337 13.13 -6.18 -25.06
CA ALA A 337 12.15 -5.46 -25.86
C ALA A 337 12.33 -5.76 -27.36
N GLU A 338 11.95 -6.96 -27.79
CA GLU A 338 11.60 -7.17 -29.18
C GLU A 338 10.29 -6.41 -29.47
N LEU A 339 10.29 -5.65 -30.56
CA LEU A 339 9.35 -4.59 -30.89
C LEU A 339 7.89 -5.07 -31.03
N ASP A 340 7.13 -5.09 -29.93
CA ASP A 340 5.67 -5.17 -29.96
C ASP A 340 5.08 -3.84 -30.48
N GLN A 341 5.02 -3.69 -31.81
CA GLN A 341 4.48 -2.51 -32.52
C GLN A 341 2.96 -2.55 -32.74
N ASN A 342 2.22 -3.45 -32.08
CA ASN A 342 0.79 -3.59 -32.31
C ASN A 342 -0.05 -2.74 -31.33
N GLY A 343 -0.24 -1.48 -31.70
CA GLY A 343 -1.51 -0.75 -31.76
C GLY A 343 -2.48 -0.66 -30.56
N SER A 344 -2.26 -1.33 -29.44
CA SER A 344 -3.17 -1.32 -28.29
C SER A 344 -2.68 -0.37 -27.19
N SER A 345 -3.59 0.16 -26.37
CA SER A 345 -3.27 1.02 -25.23
C SER A 345 -2.32 0.29 -24.27
N HIS A 346 -1.03 0.65 -24.31
CA HIS A 346 -0.04 -0.01 -23.49
C HIS A 346 -0.22 0.35 -21.99
N PRO A 347 -0.14 -0.63 -21.08
CA PRO A 347 0.02 -0.38 -19.65
C PRO A 347 1.27 0.48 -19.37
N PRO A 348 1.33 1.18 -18.23
CA PRO A 348 2.46 2.06 -17.91
C PRO A 348 3.79 1.30 -17.91
N HIS A 349 4.86 1.97 -18.33
CA HIS A 349 6.20 1.40 -18.22
C HIS A 349 6.64 1.37 -16.76
N TYR A 350 7.45 0.39 -16.37
CA TYR A 350 7.97 0.32 -15.00
C TYR A 350 8.75 1.58 -14.60
N LEU A 351 9.44 2.20 -15.55
CA LEU A 351 10.15 3.47 -15.32
C LEU A 351 9.21 4.65 -15.07
N GLU A 352 8.01 4.64 -15.66
CA GLU A 352 6.98 5.65 -15.39
C GLU A 352 6.42 5.47 -13.97
N ASN A 353 6.21 4.21 -13.53
CA ASN A 353 5.85 3.91 -12.14
C ASN A 353 6.94 4.35 -11.15
N ALA A 354 8.21 4.05 -11.45
CA ALA A 354 9.36 4.47 -10.64
C ALA A 354 9.44 6.00 -10.50
N LEU A 355 9.27 6.74 -11.61
CA LEU A 355 9.29 8.19 -11.57
C LEU A 355 8.11 8.76 -10.77
N TYR A 356 6.91 8.19 -10.95
CA TYR A 356 5.73 8.58 -10.18
C TYR A 356 5.90 8.28 -8.68
N GLY A 357 6.49 7.14 -8.34
CA GLY A 357 6.89 6.82 -6.97
C GLY A 357 7.89 7.84 -6.40
N ARG A 358 8.92 8.22 -7.18
CA ARG A 358 9.91 9.24 -6.76
C ARG A 358 9.25 10.60 -6.52
N LYS A 359 8.26 11.00 -7.33
CA LYS A 359 7.48 12.22 -7.12
C LYS A 359 6.80 12.25 -5.75
N TRP A 360 6.16 11.15 -5.36
CA TRP A 360 5.53 11.02 -4.04
C TRP A 360 6.58 10.92 -2.93
N MET A 361 7.65 10.15 -3.13
CA MET A 361 8.76 10.04 -2.19
C MET A 361 9.35 11.42 -1.86
N THR A 362 9.62 12.28 -2.84
CA THR A 362 10.10 13.66 -2.59
C THR A 362 9.16 14.42 -1.65
N LYS A 363 7.84 14.33 -1.84
CA LYS A 363 6.87 14.97 -0.94
C LYS A 363 6.93 14.40 0.47
N PHE A 364 7.04 13.08 0.61
CA PHE A 364 7.11 12.42 1.92
C PHE A 364 8.40 12.74 2.67
N LEU A 365 9.54 12.80 1.99
CA LEU A 365 10.82 13.21 2.58
C LEU A 365 10.73 14.64 3.11
N LEU A 366 10.17 15.56 2.31
CA LEU A 366 9.97 16.95 2.73
C LEU A 366 8.97 17.09 3.88
N HIS A 367 7.96 16.24 3.93
CA HIS A 367 7.04 16.20 5.07
C HIS A 367 7.75 15.70 6.33
N LEU A 368 8.45 14.56 6.26
CA LEU A 368 9.16 13.95 7.40
C LEU A 368 10.22 14.88 7.99
N ILE A 369 11.03 15.52 7.15
CA ILE A 369 12.10 16.42 7.61
C ILE A 369 11.56 17.69 8.26
N SER A 370 10.34 18.11 7.90
CA SER A 370 9.69 19.29 8.50
C SER A 370 9.09 18.99 9.88
N ARG A 371 9.11 17.73 10.33
CA ARG A 371 8.57 17.35 11.64
C ARG A 371 9.66 17.41 12.72
N GLU A 372 9.37 18.16 13.79
CA GLU A 372 10.29 18.34 14.91
C GLU A 372 10.58 17.02 15.66
N ASP A 373 9.58 16.13 15.75
CA ASP A 373 9.68 14.82 16.40
C ASP A 373 10.65 13.85 15.70
N VAL A 374 10.86 14.04 14.38
CA VAL A 374 11.79 13.25 13.58
C VAL A 374 13.22 13.77 13.68
N MET A 375 13.41 15.09 13.64
CA MET A 375 14.75 15.69 13.56
C MET A 375 15.39 15.93 14.93
N GLY A 376 14.65 15.75 16.02
CA GLY A 376 15.20 15.71 17.39
C GLY A 376 15.74 17.04 17.91
N VAL A 377 15.41 18.15 17.24
CA VAL A 377 15.94 19.50 17.48
C VAL A 377 15.58 20.04 18.89
N THR A 378 14.58 19.48 19.57
CA THR A 378 14.05 19.97 20.86
C THR A 378 14.25 18.99 22.04
N SER A 379 15.15 18.00 21.91
CA SER A 379 15.25 16.87 22.85
C SER A 379 16.04 17.17 24.14
N SER A 380 15.66 18.18 24.92
CA SER A 380 16.23 18.41 26.26
C SER A 380 15.40 17.85 27.42
N ASN A 381 14.14 17.40 27.21
CA ASN A 381 13.24 17.03 28.31
C ASN A 381 12.47 15.70 28.16
N ALA A 382 12.79 14.81 27.21
CA ALA A 382 12.03 13.58 26.98
C ALA A 382 12.77 12.32 27.50
N GLU A 383 12.62 12.01 28.80
CA GLU A 383 13.23 10.84 29.44
C GLU A 383 12.42 9.52 29.35
N GLU A 384 11.21 9.46 28.77
CA GLU A 384 10.33 8.29 29.01
C GLU A 384 9.80 7.50 27.79
N GLY A 385 10.45 7.54 26.61
CA GLY A 385 9.93 6.80 25.44
C GLY A 385 10.97 6.15 24.54
N GLY A 386 11.48 4.96 24.89
CA GLY A 386 12.45 4.21 24.06
C GLY A 386 11.99 3.93 22.61
N ASN A 387 10.68 3.75 22.40
CA ASN A 387 10.12 3.51 21.06
C ASN A 387 10.10 4.76 20.16
N SER A 388 9.95 5.95 20.74
CA SER A 388 9.94 7.20 19.98
C SER A 388 11.31 7.48 19.35
N LYS A 389 12.39 7.33 20.13
CA LYS A 389 13.76 7.50 19.66
C LYS A 389 14.13 6.52 18.54
N ARG A 390 13.70 5.27 18.65
CA ARG A 390 13.91 4.26 17.59
C ARG A 390 13.19 4.66 16.30
N THR A 391 11.94 5.12 16.40
CA THR A 391 11.14 5.52 15.24
C THR A 391 11.72 6.75 14.55
N ALA A 392 12.16 7.76 15.31
CA ALA A 392 12.85 8.94 14.78
C ALA A 392 14.16 8.56 14.06
N SER A 393 14.95 7.64 14.61
CA SER A 393 16.17 7.16 13.93
C SER A 393 15.88 6.43 12.63
N VAL A 394 14.82 5.60 12.59
CA VAL A 394 14.38 4.95 11.35
C VAL A 394 13.95 5.99 10.31
N ALA A 395 13.22 7.02 10.72
CA ALA A 395 12.83 8.13 9.85
C ALA A 395 14.04 8.88 9.28
N GLN A 396 15.04 9.21 10.12
CA GLN A 396 16.26 9.89 9.68
C GLN A 396 17.07 9.04 8.68
N ASN A 397 17.20 7.74 8.94
CA ASN A 397 17.86 6.83 8.00
C ASN A 397 17.10 6.74 6.67
N LEU A 398 15.77 6.66 6.72
CA LEU A 398 14.94 6.66 5.51
C LEU A 398 15.11 7.97 4.71
N ILE A 399 15.11 9.12 5.38
CA ILE A 399 15.36 10.42 4.74
C ILE A 399 16.70 10.42 4.02
N LYS A 400 17.74 9.98 4.71
CA LYS A 400 19.10 9.88 4.17
C LYS A 400 19.14 8.95 2.96
N ASP A 401 18.71 7.71 3.11
CA ASP A 401 18.83 6.66 2.09
C ASP A 401 18.06 7.03 0.82
N GLN A 402 16.84 7.57 0.96
CA GLN A 402 16.02 7.96 -0.18
C GLN A 402 16.51 9.26 -0.83
N THR A 403 17.02 10.22 -0.07
CA THR A 403 17.70 11.40 -0.63
C THR A 403 18.91 10.97 -1.45
N GLU A 404 19.76 10.12 -0.90
CA GLU A 404 20.93 9.59 -1.60
C GLU A 404 20.53 8.83 -2.87
N SER A 405 19.49 7.99 -2.80
CA SER A 405 18.95 7.25 -3.94
C SER A 405 18.54 8.18 -5.09
N ILE A 406 17.79 9.25 -4.80
CA ILE A 406 17.32 10.19 -5.84
C ILE A 406 18.48 10.97 -6.45
N LEU A 407 19.42 11.48 -5.63
CA LEU A 407 20.59 12.21 -6.13
C LEU A 407 21.51 11.32 -6.99
N ASN A 408 21.80 10.11 -6.51
CA ASN A 408 22.63 9.16 -7.25
C ASN A 408 21.97 8.73 -8.57
N ALA A 409 20.65 8.55 -8.58
CA ALA A 409 19.91 8.20 -9.79
C ALA A 409 20.01 9.29 -10.86
N LEU A 410 19.91 10.56 -10.47
CA LEU A 410 20.11 11.69 -11.39
C LEU A 410 21.53 11.68 -11.96
N ILE A 411 22.55 11.67 -11.10
CA ILE A 411 23.96 11.74 -11.51
C ILE A 411 24.32 10.58 -12.46
N ALA A 412 23.89 9.36 -12.13
CA ALA A 412 24.15 8.19 -12.96
C ALA A 412 23.51 8.33 -14.36
N LYS A 413 22.28 8.85 -14.44
CA LYS A 413 21.58 9.03 -15.72
C LYS A 413 22.15 10.20 -16.54
N GLU A 414 22.57 11.30 -15.89
CA GLU A 414 23.29 12.39 -16.56
C GLU A 414 24.62 11.92 -17.16
N ALA A 415 25.37 11.08 -16.44
CA ALA A 415 26.62 10.51 -16.93
C ALA A 415 26.41 9.64 -18.18
N VAL A 416 25.34 8.82 -18.19
CA VAL A 416 24.97 8.00 -19.36
C VAL A 416 24.59 8.88 -20.56
N LEU A 417 23.81 9.94 -20.36
CA LEU A 417 23.44 10.87 -21.44
C LEU A 417 24.66 11.64 -22.00
N SER A 418 25.58 12.06 -21.13
CA SER A 418 26.78 12.82 -21.53
C SER A 418 27.80 11.96 -22.29
N GLY A 419 27.77 10.63 -22.09
CA GLY A 419 28.68 9.68 -22.73
C GLY A 419 28.39 9.37 -24.20
N GLY A 420 27.37 9.98 -24.82
CA GLY A 420 27.11 9.90 -26.27
C GLY A 420 26.71 8.52 -26.83
N LYS A 421 26.44 7.53 -25.97
CA LYS A 421 25.90 6.23 -26.40
C LYS A 421 24.44 6.38 -26.83
N ASP A 422 23.99 5.58 -27.80
CA ASP A 422 22.61 5.53 -28.31
C ASP A 422 21.60 5.64 -27.16
N THR A 423 21.01 6.84 -27.03
CA THR A 423 20.15 7.14 -25.88
C THR A 423 18.80 6.49 -26.12
N LYS A 424 18.42 5.60 -25.19
CA LYS A 424 17.11 4.95 -25.19
C LYS A 424 16.00 6.00 -25.30
N LYS A 425 14.90 5.63 -25.98
CA LYS A 425 13.70 6.47 -26.08
C LYS A 425 13.23 6.89 -24.69
N GLY A 426 13.16 8.20 -24.44
CA GLY A 426 12.69 8.76 -23.18
C GLY A 426 13.77 9.09 -22.15
N ALA A 427 15.03 8.70 -22.35
CA ALA A 427 16.12 8.95 -21.37
C ALA A 427 16.35 10.45 -21.08
N SER A 428 16.26 11.31 -22.11
CA SER A 428 16.35 12.77 -21.93
C SER A 428 15.17 13.32 -21.13
N THR A 429 13.96 12.83 -21.38
CA THR A 429 12.75 13.24 -20.67
C THR A 429 12.81 12.78 -19.21
N GLU A 430 13.24 11.55 -18.96
CA GLU A 430 13.46 11.02 -17.62
C GLU A 430 14.44 11.87 -16.81
N VAL A 431 15.60 12.22 -17.38
CA VAL A 431 16.58 13.08 -16.70
C VAL A 431 15.97 14.44 -16.38
N LYS A 432 15.22 15.06 -17.29
CA LYS A 432 14.52 16.33 -17.01
C LYS A 432 13.57 16.21 -15.83
N HIS A 433 12.78 15.14 -15.75
CA HIS A 433 11.87 14.93 -14.61
C HIS A 433 12.64 14.68 -13.31
N LEU A 434 13.72 13.89 -13.34
CA LEU A 434 14.56 13.69 -12.16
C LEU A 434 15.24 14.98 -11.69
N THR A 435 15.74 15.82 -12.61
CA THR A 435 16.29 17.13 -12.30
C THR A 435 15.23 18.00 -11.61
N ALA A 436 13.99 18.02 -12.11
CA ALA A 436 12.89 18.75 -11.48
C ALA A 436 12.59 18.25 -10.05
N LEU A 437 12.58 16.92 -9.85
CA LEU A 437 12.36 16.33 -8.52
C LEU A 437 13.50 16.64 -7.55
N VAL A 438 14.75 16.62 -8.01
CA VAL A 438 15.92 16.98 -7.20
C VAL A 438 15.89 18.47 -6.85
N ASN A 439 15.57 19.35 -7.81
CA ASN A 439 15.40 20.77 -7.55
C ASN A 439 14.32 21.01 -6.50
N GLN A 440 13.16 20.36 -6.62
CA GLN A 440 12.10 20.45 -5.63
C GLN A 440 12.54 19.99 -4.23
N LEU A 441 13.29 18.87 -4.15
CA LEU A 441 13.80 18.34 -2.89
C LEU A 441 14.78 19.32 -2.23
N LEU A 442 15.76 19.80 -2.99
CA LEU A 442 16.80 20.69 -2.47
C LEU A 442 16.27 22.09 -2.15
N ASP A 443 15.31 22.60 -2.93
CA ASP A 443 14.58 23.84 -2.60
C ASP A 443 13.79 23.68 -1.30
N GLY A 444 13.18 22.50 -1.09
CA GLY A 444 12.53 22.17 0.17
C GLY A 444 13.51 22.18 1.34
N TYR A 445 14.70 21.59 1.17
CA TYR A 445 15.76 21.66 2.18
C TYR A 445 16.23 23.08 2.43
N ASN A 446 16.32 23.91 1.39
CA ASN A 446 16.68 25.31 1.53
C ASN A 446 15.58 26.15 2.23
N LYS A 447 14.37 25.64 2.43
CA LYS A 447 13.35 26.29 3.24
C LYS A 447 13.38 25.90 4.72
N LEU A 448 14.18 24.90 5.09
CA LEU A 448 14.37 24.49 6.47
C LEU A 448 15.14 25.55 7.25
N ASP A 449 14.92 25.58 8.56
CA ASP A 449 15.74 26.39 9.44
C ASP A 449 17.19 25.85 9.47
N ASP A 450 18.10 26.69 9.96
CA ASP A 450 19.51 26.30 10.01
C ASP A 450 19.75 25.13 10.99
N ASN A 451 18.96 25.01 12.06
CA ASN A 451 19.08 23.93 13.05
C ASN A 451 18.82 22.55 12.44
N HIS A 452 17.77 22.42 11.62
CA HIS A 452 17.43 21.22 10.87
C HIS A 452 18.49 20.90 9.82
N LEU A 453 19.12 21.91 9.21
CA LEU A 453 20.23 21.68 8.28
C LEU A 453 21.49 21.15 8.99
N PHE A 454 21.78 21.60 10.21
CA PHE A 454 22.99 21.16 10.95
C PHE A 454 22.95 19.71 11.40
N VAL A 455 21.76 19.13 11.57
CA VAL A 455 21.61 17.71 11.88
C VAL A 455 21.78 16.80 10.64
N MET A 456 22.02 17.38 9.45
CA MET A 456 22.23 16.65 8.20
C MET A 456 23.65 16.77 7.59
N PRO A 457 24.74 16.62 8.35
CA PRO A 457 26.09 16.73 7.78
C PRO A 457 26.38 15.67 6.72
N TRP A 458 25.64 14.57 6.72
CA TRP A 458 25.70 13.50 5.71
C TRP A 458 25.33 13.97 4.29
N LEU A 459 24.63 15.11 4.16
CA LEU A 459 24.20 15.63 2.87
C LEU A 459 25.36 16.28 2.09
N CYS A 460 26.36 16.84 2.78
CA CYS A 460 27.47 17.58 2.16
C CYS A 460 28.25 16.79 1.08
N PRO A 461 28.69 15.54 1.32
CA PRO A 461 29.38 14.75 0.30
C PRO A 461 28.54 14.52 -0.96
N LYS A 462 27.21 14.42 -0.81
CA LYS A 462 26.27 14.12 -1.90
C LYS A 462 25.96 15.37 -2.72
N LEU A 463 25.82 16.51 -2.05
CA LEU A 463 25.71 17.83 -2.70
C LEU A 463 26.95 18.14 -3.54
N SER A 464 28.14 17.78 -3.06
CA SER A 464 29.39 17.97 -3.82
C SER A 464 29.35 17.26 -5.19
N ALA A 465 28.78 16.05 -5.26
CA ALA A 465 28.61 15.36 -6.53
C ALA A 465 27.61 16.06 -7.45
N CYS A 466 26.58 16.71 -6.90
CA CYS A 466 25.59 17.49 -7.66
C CYS A 466 26.14 18.81 -8.22
N ILE A 467 27.25 19.34 -7.69
CA ILE A 467 27.94 20.52 -8.26
C ILE A 467 28.39 20.24 -9.70
N GLN A 468 28.66 18.98 -10.03
CA GLN A 468 29.06 18.56 -11.38
C GLN A 468 27.87 18.37 -12.34
N SER A 469 26.62 18.57 -11.88
CA SER A 469 25.46 18.44 -12.75
C SER A 469 25.50 19.43 -13.92
N ASN A 470 24.90 19.00 -15.03
CA ASN A 470 24.73 19.82 -16.22
C ASN A 470 23.69 20.94 -16.03
N ASP A 471 22.80 20.81 -15.05
CA ASP A 471 21.75 21.79 -14.77
C ASP A 471 22.27 22.99 -13.96
N LYS A 472 22.06 24.20 -14.47
CA LYS A 472 22.57 25.43 -13.84
C LYS A 472 21.81 25.76 -12.56
N ASP A 473 20.50 25.55 -12.55
CA ASP A 473 19.63 25.92 -11.42
C ASP A 473 19.92 25.00 -10.23
N LEU A 474 20.07 23.70 -10.49
CA LEU A 474 20.52 22.70 -9.51
C LEU A 474 21.85 23.10 -8.86
N ARG A 475 22.87 23.48 -9.66
CA ARG A 475 24.15 23.94 -9.12
C ARG A 475 24.02 25.17 -8.23
N SER A 476 23.13 26.11 -8.59
CA SER A 476 22.86 27.30 -7.79
C SER A 476 22.25 26.95 -6.43
N ILE A 477 21.23 26.08 -6.41
CA ILE A 477 20.57 25.62 -5.19
C ILE A 477 21.57 24.90 -4.28
N VAL A 478 22.36 23.99 -4.86
CA VAL A 478 23.41 23.25 -4.16
C VAL A 478 24.42 24.21 -3.52
N HIS A 479 24.90 25.22 -4.24
CA HIS A 479 25.85 26.20 -3.71
C HIS A 479 25.28 26.96 -2.51
N ILE A 480 24.03 27.42 -2.58
CA ILE A 480 23.35 28.12 -1.48
C ILE A 480 23.25 27.20 -0.25
N LEU A 481 22.81 25.95 -0.45
CA LEU A 481 22.60 24.99 0.63
C LEU A 481 23.93 24.65 1.32
N VAL A 482 24.98 24.35 0.55
CA VAL A 482 26.33 24.11 1.05
C VAL A 482 26.84 25.31 1.86
N GLN A 483 26.68 26.53 1.32
CA GLN A 483 27.10 27.75 2.02
C GLN A 483 26.38 27.93 3.36
N ARG A 484 25.08 27.65 3.45
CA ARG A 484 24.33 27.71 4.72
C ARG A 484 24.80 26.67 5.72
N MET A 485 25.00 25.43 5.28
CA MET A 485 25.49 24.34 6.14
C MET A 485 26.88 24.63 6.73
N PHE A 486 27.77 25.29 5.98
CA PHE A 486 29.10 25.68 6.46
C PHE A 486 29.13 26.99 7.29
N ASN A 487 28.18 27.90 7.08
CA ASN A 487 28.10 29.18 7.79
C ASN A 487 27.39 29.11 9.16
N GLY A 488 27.02 27.93 9.62
CA GLY A 488 26.33 27.70 10.88
C GLY A 488 27.10 28.07 12.16
N PRO A 489 26.58 27.72 13.35
CA PRO A 489 27.12 28.11 14.66
C PRO A 489 28.57 27.65 14.93
N LEU A 490 29.12 26.75 14.10
CA LEU A 490 30.54 26.41 14.07
C LEU A 490 31.41 27.58 13.53
N SER A 491 30.93 28.32 12.53
CA SER A 491 31.55 29.54 12.01
C SER A 491 31.56 30.66 13.06
N ASP A 492 30.48 30.78 13.84
CA ASP A 492 30.38 31.77 14.92
C ASP A 492 31.27 31.42 16.12
N LYS A 493 31.44 30.14 16.47
CA LYS A 493 32.44 29.71 17.45
C LYS A 493 33.89 29.98 17.00
N MET A 494 34.19 29.80 15.71
CA MET A 494 35.51 30.17 15.16
C MET A 494 35.74 31.68 15.11
N LYS A 495 34.69 32.48 14.88
CA LYS A 495 34.77 33.95 14.93
C LYS A 495 34.88 34.47 16.36
N SER A 496 34.16 33.89 17.32
CA SER A 496 34.25 34.29 18.74
C SER A 496 35.58 33.86 19.38
N ALA A 497 36.16 32.74 18.95
CA ALA A 497 37.50 32.32 19.39
C ALA A 497 38.61 33.24 18.86
N LYS A 498 38.40 33.92 17.72
CA LYS A 498 39.34 34.91 17.15
C LYS A 498 39.16 36.32 17.70
N SER A 499 38.01 36.65 18.30
CA SER A 499 37.79 37.96 18.95
C SER A 499 38.20 38.01 20.43
N GLY A 500 38.69 36.90 20.99
CA GLY A 500 39.30 36.86 22.31
C GLY A 500 40.64 37.60 22.32
N THR A 501 40.61 38.91 22.53
CA THR A 501 41.81 39.69 22.87
C THR A 501 42.37 39.16 24.19
N PRO A 502 43.66 38.83 24.31
CA PRO A 502 44.23 38.43 25.59
C PRO A 502 44.29 39.68 26.47
N THR A 503 43.34 39.83 27.39
CA THR A 503 43.47 40.80 28.48
C THR A 503 44.59 40.31 29.38
N LEU A 504 45.80 40.85 29.15
CA LEU A 504 46.89 40.84 30.13
C LEU A 504 46.37 41.51 31.40
N GLN A 505 45.93 40.71 32.38
CA GLN A 505 45.87 41.15 33.77
C GLN A 505 47.30 41.22 34.27
N ALA A 506 47.83 42.44 34.32
CA ALA A 506 48.90 42.80 35.23
C ALA A 506 48.27 43.15 36.60
N THR A 507 49.01 42.77 37.64
CA THR A 507 48.80 42.88 39.11
C THR A 507 47.84 41.90 39.75
#